data_AF-A0A7X0GZW5-F1
#
_entry.id   AF-A0A7X0GZW5-F1
#
_cell.length_a   1.000
_cell.length_b   1.000
_cell.length_c   1.000
_cell.angle_alpha   90.00
_cell.angle_beta   90.00
_cell.angle_gamma   90.00
#
_symmetry.space_group_name_H-M   'P 1'
#
loop_
_entity.id
_entity.type
_entity.pdbx_description
1 polymer ?
#
loop_
_entity_poly.entity_id
_entity_poly.type
_entity_poly.pdbx_seq_one_letter_code
_entity_poly.pdbx_strand_id
1 'polypeptide(L)'
;MKVSVDRRARLVSVLALGAALILPVQAQPAKLPKILSDPATAAANPLPDFSYAGYGFGLAPLPADAGTVIEVTDHGAIPDDGLDDSKAVLRALAAANAVKGKVTLRFPKGRTQITEVLRITRSDIILDGAGDGPGGSELWFPRPLKLVDKSHDYDELRDYLVREKKQQIEPEHNIDYLFTEYTWAGGMIYVAPEGSRPVSYDGAKDVRDPVLAAGVSGRQFGRTLTVDDAAKLKVGEVVQLQWFSVDGPNSQILKSLYGDTDLPIGSHHWTFPDRPVVAQATRVVAIRGKTVTLGDPLLHDVRADQPAVVADWRHLTNVGIQKLRLQFPEAPAFGHHLEQGYNGIYMTGVFDGWIRDLTIDRADSGILTDNAASLTIAGIRTTGDRRAHYSVHVGAVHNVLVKDLKVENPVVHPVSINTRSTRSVFLRAVVDKDAIIDQHSGSNHQNLFDQIEMHIDPRRGKDGWHYQLWVGGGAPYWKPGHGLYNMLWNAKLVMPASVPADATVAITSGLEGPGERIVGLHANRKITVSYDPAPYIEWTGQAVAAVPSLYDYQLARRRR
;
A
#
# COMPACT_ATOMS: atom_id res chain seq x y z
N MET A 1 72.37 -76.61 -19.17
CA MET A 1 73.47 -75.98 -18.41
C MET A 1 72.83 -75.11 -17.33
N LYS A 2 73.10 -75.41 -16.05
CA LYS A 2 72.51 -74.76 -14.87
C LYS A 2 72.61 -73.24 -14.97
N VAL A 3 71.60 -72.49 -14.50
CA VAL A 3 71.71 -71.45 -13.46
C VAL A 3 70.33 -70.85 -13.15
N SER A 4 69.96 -70.99 -11.87
CA SER A 4 69.16 -70.13 -10.98
C SER A 4 67.80 -69.55 -11.41
N VAL A 5 66.81 -69.94 -10.61
CA VAL A 5 65.47 -69.37 -10.44
C VAL A 5 65.56 -68.03 -9.71
N ASP A 6 64.74 -67.04 -10.10
CA ASP A 6 64.25 -66.02 -9.18
C ASP A 6 62.88 -65.47 -9.64
N ARG A 7 61.81 -65.84 -8.92
CA ARG A 7 60.43 -65.37 -9.16
C ARG A 7 60.11 -64.30 -8.14
N ARG A 8 60.08 -63.03 -8.57
CA ARG A 8 59.65 -61.89 -7.74
C ARG A 8 58.16 -61.96 -7.43
N ALA A 9 57.83 -62.07 -6.15
CA ALA A 9 56.49 -61.92 -5.60
C ALA A 9 56.09 -60.43 -5.57
N ARG A 10 54.85 -60.12 -6.01
CA ARG A 10 54.23 -58.79 -5.88
C ARG A 10 53.48 -58.73 -4.55
N LEU A 11 53.85 -57.80 -3.67
CA LEU A 11 53.04 -57.44 -2.50
C LEU A 11 51.79 -56.67 -2.95
N VAL A 12 50.63 -57.10 -2.47
CA VAL A 12 49.36 -56.39 -2.58
C VAL A 12 49.15 -55.61 -1.28
N SER A 13 49.17 -54.27 -1.36
CA SER A 13 48.83 -53.39 -0.24
C SER A 13 47.31 -53.25 -0.14
N VAL A 14 46.74 -53.67 0.98
CA VAL A 14 45.32 -53.48 1.31
C VAL A 14 45.15 -52.07 1.89
N LEU A 15 44.50 -51.17 1.15
CA LEU A 15 44.02 -49.89 1.67
C LEU A 15 42.71 -50.12 2.44
N ALA A 16 42.71 -49.84 3.74
CA ALA A 16 41.50 -49.75 4.54
C ALA A 16 40.82 -48.39 4.30
N LEU A 17 39.69 -48.37 3.58
CA LEU A 17 38.80 -47.21 3.52
C LEU A 17 38.03 -47.11 4.85
N GLY A 18 38.38 -46.15 5.70
CA GLY A 18 37.55 -45.74 6.82
C GLY A 18 36.34 -44.95 6.31
N ALA A 19 35.14 -45.53 6.42
CA ALA A 19 33.90 -44.82 6.16
C ALA A 19 33.67 -43.78 7.28
N ALA A 20 33.89 -42.50 6.98
CA ALA A 20 33.49 -41.41 7.86
C ALA A 20 31.96 -41.31 7.84
N LEU A 21 31.32 -41.69 8.96
CA LEU A 21 29.92 -41.40 9.24
C LEU A 21 29.72 -39.89 9.30
N ILE A 22 29.19 -39.30 8.22
CA ILE A 22 28.67 -37.94 8.22
C ILE A 22 27.32 -38.01 8.95
N LEU A 23 27.31 -37.70 10.24
CA LEU A 23 26.07 -37.46 10.96
C LEU A 23 25.42 -36.18 10.37
N PRO A 24 24.14 -36.21 10.01
CA PRO A 24 23.45 -34.99 9.61
C PRO A 24 23.50 -34.02 10.78
N VAL A 25 24.08 -32.84 10.56
CA VAL A 25 23.94 -31.72 11.49
C VAL A 25 22.44 -31.45 11.61
N GLN A 26 21.84 -31.82 12.73
CA GLN A 26 20.49 -31.38 13.06
C GLN A 26 20.55 -29.85 13.10
N ALA A 27 19.98 -29.20 12.09
CA ALA A 27 19.80 -27.76 12.10
C ALA A 27 19.04 -27.41 13.38
N GLN A 28 19.63 -26.56 14.22
CA GLN A 28 18.90 -26.03 15.37
C GLN A 28 17.63 -25.38 14.85
N PRO A 29 16.46 -25.65 15.48
CA PRO A 29 15.22 -25.03 15.05
C PRO A 29 15.43 -23.52 15.08
N ALA A 30 15.18 -22.87 13.93
CA ALA A 30 15.38 -21.45 13.81
C ALA A 30 14.50 -20.75 14.85
N LYS A 31 15.14 -19.97 15.74
CA LYS A 31 14.45 -19.28 16.82
C LYS A 31 13.38 -18.37 16.22
N LEU A 32 12.20 -18.34 16.84
CA LEU A 32 11.13 -17.42 16.50
C LEU A 32 11.20 -16.17 17.39
N PRO A 33 10.78 -14.99 16.89
CA PRO A 33 10.57 -13.81 17.72
C PRO A 33 9.57 -14.10 18.84
N LYS A 34 9.79 -13.51 20.03
CA LYS A 34 8.90 -13.66 21.19
C LYS A 34 7.47 -13.27 20.88
N ILE A 35 7.26 -12.24 20.04
CA ILE A 35 5.89 -11.87 19.62
C ILE A 35 5.13 -13.00 18.92
N LEU A 36 5.82 -14.00 18.35
CA LEU A 36 5.22 -15.20 17.76
C LEU A 36 5.28 -16.44 18.66
N SER A 37 6.30 -16.56 19.52
CA SER A 37 6.58 -17.79 20.26
C SER A 37 6.25 -17.75 21.75
N ASP A 38 6.22 -16.57 22.37
CA ASP A 38 5.97 -16.39 23.79
C ASP A 38 4.51 -15.95 24.04
N PRO A 39 3.67 -16.77 24.71
CA PRO A 39 2.25 -16.46 24.88
C PRO A 39 1.96 -15.15 25.60
N ALA A 40 2.76 -14.78 26.61
CA ALA A 40 2.58 -13.54 27.35
C ALA A 40 2.90 -12.32 26.49
N THR A 41 4.01 -12.37 25.75
CA THR A 41 4.40 -11.31 24.79
C THR A 41 3.35 -11.16 23.69
N ALA A 42 2.87 -12.27 23.12
CA ALA A 42 1.84 -12.26 22.09
C ALA A 42 0.49 -11.71 22.60
N ALA A 43 0.11 -12.02 23.84
CA ALA A 43 -1.10 -11.48 24.47
C ALA A 43 -1.01 -9.96 24.72
N ALA A 44 0.15 -9.46 25.13
CA ALA A 44 0.39 -8.03 25.30
C ALA A 44 0.55 -7.27 23.98
N ASN A 45 0.95 -7.97 22.91
CA ASN A 45 1.21 -7.40 21.59
C ASN A 45 0.44 -8.17 20.51
N PRO A 46 -0.90 -8.12 20.51
CA PRO A 46 -1.69 -8.86 19.55
C PRO A 46 -1.39 -8.37 18.13
N LEU A 47 -1.33 -9.32 17.19
CA LEU A 47 -1.03 -9.06 15.79
C LEU A 47 -2.32 -9.05 14.96
N PRO A 48 -2.56 -7.99 14.16
CA PRO A 48 -3.53 -8.07 13.07
C PRO A 48 -3.18 -9.22 12.12
N ASP A 49 -4.20 -9.82 11.51
CA ASP A 49 -4.00 -10.79 10.43
C ASP A 49 -3.87 -10.05 9.10
N PHE A 50 -2.63 -9.78 8.70
CA PHE A 50 -2.30 -9.06 7.47
C PHE A 50 -2.50 -9.92 6.22
N SER A 51 -2.72 -11.24 6.37
CA SER A 51 -2.92 -12.13 5.23
C SER A 51 -4.17 -11.82 4.40
N TYR A 52 -5.09 -10.99 4.91
CA TYR A 52 -6.28 -10.51 4.20
C TYR A 52 -5.98 -9.41 3.19
N ALA A 53 -4.78 -8.81 3.18
CA ALA A 53 -4.41 -7.83 2.17
C ALA A 53 -4.33 -8.46 0.78
N GLY A 54 -4.86 -7.77 -0.24
CA GLY A 54 -4.84 -8.22 -1.63
C GLY A 54 -6.22 -8.56 -2.19
N TYR A 55 -6.27 -8.74 -3.52
CA TYR A 55 -7.45 -9.20 -4.25
C TYR A 55 -8.04 -10.48 -3.66
N GLY A 56 -9.37 -10.53 -3.51
CA GLY A 56 -10.09 -11.67 -2.92
C GLY A 56 -9.57 -12.02 -1.53
N PHE A 57 -9.31 -10.99 -0.74
CA PHE A 57 -8.66 -11.04 0.56
C PHE A 57 -7.34 -11.83 0.58
N GLY A 58 -6.52 -11.77 -0.47
CA GLY A 58 -5.22 -12.42 -0.55
C GLY A 58 -5.22 -13.94 -0.82
N LEU A 59 -6.40 -14.59 -0.87
CA LEU A 59 -6.52 -16.02 -1.23
C LEU A 59 -6.84 -16.24 -2.70
N ALA A 60 -7.64 -15.37 -3.31
CA ALA A 60 -8.06 -15.57 -4.68
C ALA A 60 -6.90 -15.28 -5.65
N PRO A 61 -6.73 -16.09 -6.70
CA PRO A 61 -5.88 -15.69 -7.81
C PRO A 61 -6.49 -14.48 -8.53
N LEU A 62 -5.66 -13.64 -9.13
CA LEU A 62 -6.14 -12.57 -10.00
C LEU A 62 -6.89 -13.18 -11.20
N PRO A 63 -7.98 -12.56 -11.68
CA PRO A 63 -8.72 -13.07 -12.83
C PRO A 63 -7.82 -13.20 -14.07
N ALA A 64 -7.85 -14.38 -14.70
CA ALA A 64 -7.11 -14.66 -15.94
C ALA A 64 -7.99 -14.57 -17.20
N ASP A 65 -9.31 -14.58 -17.02
CA ASP A 65 -10.29 -14.47 -18.10
C ASP A 65 -10.39 -13.03 -18.59
N ALA A 66 -10.06 -12.81 -19.87
CA ALA A 66 -10.09 -11.50 -20.51
C ALA A 66 -11.51 -11.03 -20.88
N GLY A 67 -12.51 -11.93 -20.87
CA GLY A 67 -13.85 -11.62 -21.37
C GLY A 67 -13.83 -11.18 -22.85
N THR A 68 -14.68 -10.21 -23.19
CA THR A 68 -14.67 -9.61 -24.54
C THR A 68 -13.45 -8.71 -24.68
N VAL A 69 -12.69 -8.84 -25.76
CA VAL A 69 -11.55 -7.96 -26.02
C VAL A 69 -11.94 -6.87 -27.01
N ILE A 70 -11.59 -5.62 -26.67
CA ILE A 70 -11.67 -4.45 -27.55
C ILE A 70 -10.24 -3.96 -27.78
N GLU A 71 -9.75 -4.10 -29.01
CA GLU A 71 -8.43 -3.60 -29.40
C GLU A 71 -8.54 -2.09 -29.71
N VAL A 72 -7.66 -1.25 -29.14
CA VAL A 72 -7.72 0.20 -29.40
C VAL A 72 -7.48 0.56 -30.88
N THR A 73 -6.77 -0.30 -31.62
CA THR A 73 -6.48 -0.14 -33.05
C THR A 73 -7.72 -0.30 -33.92
N ASP A 74 -8.70 -1.12 -33.52
CA ASP A 74 -9.97 -1.30 -34.22
C ASP A 74 -10.82 -0.02 -34.18
N HIS A 75 -10.47 0.90 -33.28
CA HIS A 75 -11.09 2.21 -33.12
C HIS A 75 -10.22 3.36 -33.62
N GLY A 76 -9.10 3.06 -34.31
CA GLY A 76 -8.27 4.01 -35.03
C GLY A 76 -7.08 4.57 -34.25
N ALA A 77 -6.66 3.94 -33.15
CA ALA A 77 -5.39 4.27 -32.52
C ALA A 77 -4.26 3.68 -33.36
N ILE A 78 -3.19 4.44 -33.59
CA ILE A 78 -2.06 4.03 -34.42
C ILE A 78 -0.78 4.24 -33.59
N PRO A 79 -0.29 3.19 -32.91
CA PRO A 79 0.95 3.31 -32.15
C PRO A 79 2.13 3.75 -33.02
N ASP A 80 3.05 4.49 -32.42
CA ASP A 80 4.32 4.93 -33.01
C ASP A 80 4.20 5.90 -34.21
N ASP A 81 3.05 6.51 -34.47
CA ASP A 81 2.88 7.50 -35.54
C ASP A 81 3.21 8.96 -35.12
N GLY A 82 3.38 9.17 -33.81
CA GLY A 82 3.68 10.48 -33.21
C GLY A 82 2.49 11.44 -33.13
N LEU A 83 1.27 10.97 -33.40
CA LEU A 83 0.03 11.72 -33.35
C LEU A 83 -0.76 11.40 -32.08
N ASP A 84 -1.79 12.20 -31.79
CA ASP A 84 -2.62 12.00 -30.61
C ASP A 84 -3.70 10.92 -30.84
N ASP A 85 -3.66 9.85 -30.05
CA ASP A 85 -4.60 8.72 -30.12
C ASP A 85 -5.82 8.88 -29.21
N SER A 86 -5.93 9.97 -28.43
CA SER A 86 -6.90 10.10 -27.34
C SER A 86 -8.33 9.85 -27.81
N LYS A 87 -8.72 10.43 -28.95
CA LYS A 87 -10.07 10.23 -29.51
C LYS A 87 -10.33 8.79 -29.90
N ALA A 88 -9.33 8.06 -30.39
CA ALA A 88 -9.48 6.65 -30.73
C ALA A 88 -9.57 5.77 -29.48
N VAL A 89 -8.72 6.01 -28.50
CA VAL A 89 -8.75 5.30 -27.20
C VAL A 89 -10.08 5.56 -26.48
N LEU A 90 -10.59 6.79 -26.48
CA LEU A 90 -11.89 7.12 -25.89
C LEU A 90 -13.06 6.44 -26.62
N ARG A 91 -13.00 6.28 -27.95
CA ARG A 91 -13.99 5.47 -28.69
C ARG A 91 -13.92 3.99 -28.31
N ALA A 92 -12.71 3.45 -28.18
CA ALA A 92 -12.52 2.06 -27.76
C ALA A 92 -13.02 1.84 -26.32
N LEU A 93 -12.74 2.78 -25.41
CA LEU A 93 -13.25 2.75 -24.04
C LEU A 93 -14.78 2.85 -23.99
N ALA A 94 -15.40 3.70 -24.82
CA ALA A 94 -16.86 3.76 -24.95
C ALA A 94 -17.44 2.44 -25.47
N ALA A 95 -16.79 1.79 -26.44
CA ALA A 95 -17.18 0.46 -26.91
C ALA A 95 -17.04 -0.60 -25.81
N ALA A 96 -15.94 -0.57 -25.05
CA ALA A 96 -15.75 -1.45 -23.91
C ALA A 96 -16.82 -1.24 -22.83
N ASN A 97 -17.24 0.01 -22.58
CA ASN A 97 -18.31 0.32 -21.64
C ASN A 97 -19.68 -0.22 -22.08
N ALA A 98 -19.91 -0.37 -23.39
CA ALA A 98 -21.14 -0.96 -23.92
C ALA A 98 -21.18 -2.50 -23.83
N VAL A 99 -20.05 -3.16 -23.56
CA VAL A 99 -19.99 -4.62 -23.41
C VAL A 99 -20.67 -5.07 -22.12
N LYS A 100 -21.56 -6.06 -22.24
CA LYS A 100 -22.16 -6.76 -21.09
C LYS A 100 -21.16 -7.76 -20.50
N GLY A 101 -20.96 -7.71 -19.19
CA GLY A 101 -20.01 -8.58 -18.49
C GLY A 101 -18.56 -8.14 -18.69
N LYS A 102 -17.63 -9.08 -18.48
CA LYS A 102 -16.19 -8.80 -18.50
C LYS A 102 -15.70 -8.31 -19.86
N VAL A 103 -14.87 -7.27 -19.82
CA VAL A 103 -14.24 -6.68 -21.00
C VAL A 103 -12.77 -6.34 -20.74
N THR A 104 -11.94 -6.49 -21.76
CA THR A 104 -10.56 -6.04 -21.77
C THR A 104 -10.38 -5.01 -22.89
N LEU A 105 -9.98 -3.80 -22.52
CA LEU A 105 -9.47 -2.79 -23.45
C LEU A 105 -7.97 -3.04 -23.65
N ARG A 106 -7.58 -3.52 -24.83
CA ARG A 106 -6.21 -3.94 -25.11
C ARG A 106 -5.44 -2.91 -25.92
N PHE A 107 -4.22 -2.63 -25.46
CA PHE A 107 -3.21 -1.82 -26.15
C PHE A 107 -2.18 -2.75 -26.81
N PRO A 108 -1.89 -2.57 -28.11
CA PRO A 108 -0.84 -3.32 -28.79
C PRO A 108 0.55 -2.84 -28.35
N LYS A 109 1.60 -3.50 -28.85
CA LYS A 109 2.97 -3.01 -28.72
C LYS A 109 3.12 -1.64 -29.41
N GLY A 110 4.04 -0.83 -28.89
CA GLY A 110 4.30 0.52 -29.40
C GLY A 110 3.81 1.61 -28.46
N ARG A 111 4.08 2.86 -28.83
CA ARG A 111 3.70 4.07 -28.11
C ARG A 111 2.34 4.57 -28.59
N THR A 112 1.35 4.57 -27.70
CA THR A 112 0.06 5.25 -27.89
C THR A 112 0.11 6.60 -27.16
N GLN A 113 -0.12 7.71 -27.85
CA GLN A 113 -0.06 9.05 -27.23
C GLN A 113 -1.44 9.51 -26.77
N ILE A 114 -1.55 9.88 -25.49
CA ILE A 114 -2.83 10.24 -24.86
C ILE A 114 -2.70 11.61 -24.18
N THR A 115 -3.59 12.53 -24.54
CA THR A 115 -3.72 13.87 -23.94
C THR A 115 -5.10 14.13 -23.35
N GLU A 116 -5.80 13.08 -22.95
CA GLU A 116 -7.09 13.09 -22.26
C GLU A 116 -7.04 12.14 -21.05
N VAL A 117 -7.90 12.36 -20.06
CA VAL A 117 -8.02 11.44 -18.92
C VAL A 117 -8.82 10.20 -19.31
N LEU A 118 -8.27 9.01 -19.10
CA LEU A 118 -8.96 7.74 -19.28
C LEU A 118 -9.78 7.41 -18.03
N ARG A 119 -11.11 7.62 -18.11
CA ARG A 119 -12.03 7.40 -16.98
C ARG A 119 -12.67 6.03 -17.02
N ILE A 120 -12.41 5.22 -16.00
CA ILE A 120 -12.97 3.88 -15.83
C ILE A 120 -14.03 3.93 -14.74
N THR A 121 -15.30 3.79 -15.14
CA THR A 121 -16.45 4.01 -14.25
C THR A 121 -17.35 2.78 -14.05
N ARG A 122 -16.86 1.60 -14.42
CA ARG A 122 -17.62 0.34 -14.37
C ARG A 122 -16.78 -0.82 -13.82
N SER A 123 -17.46 -1.81 -13.27
CA SER A 123 -16.87 -3.10 -12.89
C SER A 123 -16.51 -3.97 -14.09
N ASP A 124 -15.73 -5.01 -13.83
CA ASP A 124 -15.39 -6.09 -14.76
C ASP A 124 -14.71 -5.56 -16.05
N ILE A 125 -13.73 -4.68 -15.87
CA ILE A 125 -12.96 -4.06 -16.96
C ILE A 125 -11.46 -4.14 -16.68
N ILE A 126 -10.70 -4.50 -17.72
CA ILE A 126 -9.25 -4.60 -17.68
C ILE A 126 -8.66 -3.68 -18.73
N LEU A 127 -7.68 -2.85 -18.35
CA LEU A 127 -6.75 -2.22 -19.28
C LEU A 127 -5.51 -3.10 -19.38
N ASP A 128 -5.24 -3.61 -20.58
CA ASP A 128 -4.25 -4.64 -20.81
C ASP A 128 -3.26 -4.23 -21.89
N GLY A 129 -1.97 -4.24 -21.58
CA GLY A 129 -0.92 -4.04 -22.58
C GLY A 129 -0.16 -5.33 -22.94
N ALA A 130 0.75 -5.19 -23.88
CA ALA A 130 1.63 -6.24 -24.39
C ALA A 130 2.95 -6.39 -23.58
N GLY A 131 3.07 -5.71 -22.44
CA GLY A 131 4.25 -5.70 -21.56
C GLY A 131 4.66 -4.28 -21.17
N ASP A 132 5.38 -4.12 -20.06
CA ASP A 132 5.83 -2.83 -19.53
C ASP A 132 7.31 -2.49 -19.83
N GLY A 133 8.05 -3.47 -20.36
CA GLY A 133 9.44 -3.32 -20.80
C GLY A 133 9.61 -2.82 -22.24
N PRO A 134 10.86 -2.75 -22.73
CA PRO A 134 11.16 -2.41 -24.12
C PRO A 134 10.39 -3.30 -25.12
N GLY A 135 9.74 -2.69 -26.11
CA GLY A 135 8.91 -3.41 -27.08
C GLY A 135 7.54 -3.88 -26.56
N GLY A 136 7.15 -3.43 -25.35
CA GLY A 136 5.82 -3.55 -24.78
C GLY A 136 4.86 -2.44 -25.24
N SER A 137 3.81 -2.22 -24.46
CA SER A 137 2.82 -1.14 -24.68
C SER A 137 3.17 0.07 -23.84
N GLU A 138 3.44 1.19 -24.49
CA GLU A 138 3.72 2.46 -23.82
C GLU A 138 2.54 3.41 -23.99
N LEU A 139 2.00 3.91 -22.88
CA LEU A 139 1.08 5.04 -22.86
C LEU A 139 1.89 6.30 -22.57
N TRP A 140 1.98 7.16 -23.58
CA TRP A 140 2.72 8.41 -23.52
C TRP A 140 1.77 9.57 -23.21
N PHE A 141 2.00 10.27 -22.09
CA PHE A 141 1.19 11.39 -21.64
C PHE A 141 1.99 12.70 -21.70
N PRO A 142 2.01 13.43 -22.84
CA PRO A 142 2.88 14.59 -23.03
C PRO A 142 2.39 15.86 -22.32
N ARG A 143 1.19 15.84 -21.71
CA ARG A 143 0.59 17.01 -21.04
C ARG A 143 0.16 16.62 -19.62
N PRO A 144 0.34 17.48 -18.62
CA PRO A 144 -0.05 17.18 -17.24
C PRO A 144 -1.56 17.38 -17.04
N LEU A 145 -2.11 16.83 -15.96
CA LEU A 145 -3.53 16.93 -15.61
C LEU A 145 -4.02 18.39 -15.54
N LYS A 146 -3.20 19.31 -15.05
CA LYS A 146 -3.54 20.75 -15.03
C LYS A 146 -3.91 21.32 -16.41
N LEU A 147 -3.40 20.72 -17.49
CA LEU A 147 -3.76 21.10 -18.85
C LEU A 147 -4.93 20.29 -19.41
N VAL A 148 -5.01 18.99 -19.12
CA VAL A 148 -5.95 18.08 -19.81
C VAL A 148 -7.22 17.79 -19.02
N ASP A 149 -7.16 17.80 -17.70
CA ASP A 149 -8.34 17.59 -16.87
C ASP A 149 -9.13 18.89 -16.73
N LYS A 150 -10.37 18.87 -17.21
CA LYS A 150 -11.32 19.99 -17.18
C LYS A 150 -12.52 19.69 -16.28
N SER A 151 -12.47 18.62 -15.48
CA SER A 151 -13.57 18.29 -14.59
C SER A 151 -13.63 19.22 -13.38
N HIS A 152 -14.78 19.16 -12.72
CA HIS A 152 -15.04 19.83 -11.44
C HIS A 152 -14.77 18.91 -10.23
N ASP A 153 -14.16 17.73 -10.45
CA ASP A 153 -13.99 16.71 -9.40
C ASP A 153 -13.11 17.20 -8.24
N TYR A 154 -12.23 18.17 -8.52
CA TYR A 154 -11.27 18.72 -7.55
C TYR A 154 -11.61 20.12 -7.06
N ASP A 155 -12.78 20.67 -7.42
CA ASP A 155 -13.18 22.02 -6.98
C ASP A 155 -13.25 22.13 -5.45
N GLU A 156 -13.81 21.12 -4.80
CA GLU A 156 -13.87 21.09 -3.33
C GLU A 156 -12.48 21.01 -2.68
N LEU A 157 -11.55 20.27 -3.30
CA LEU A 157 -10.17 20.20 -2.85
C LEU A 157 -9.49 21.57 -3.02
N ARG A 158 -9.63 22.22 -4.18
CA ARG A 158 -9.11 23.57 -4.43
C ARG A 158 -9.64 24.58 -3.41
N ASP A 159 -10.94 24.55 -3.11
CA ASP A 159 -11.56 25.39 -2.08
C ASP A 159 -10.96 25.14 -0.69
N TYR A 160 -10.74 23.87 -0.34
CA TYR A 160 -10.08 23.49 0.91
C TYR A 160 -8.65 23.99 1.00
N LEU A 161 -7.86 23.90 -0.07
CA LEU A 161 -6.49 24.38 -0.10
C LEU A 161 -6.43 25.89 0.19
N VAL A 162 -7.35 26.66 -0.38
CA VAL A 162 -7.49 28.10 -0.11
C VAL A 162 -7.94 28.36 1.32
N ARG A 163 -9.05 27.72 1.75
CA ARG A 163 -9.67 27.95 3.06
C ARG A 163 -8.72 27.63 4.21
N GLU A 164 -8.00 26.51 4.12
CA GLU A 164 -7.05 26.06 5.14
C GLU A 164 -5.63 26.61 4.94
N LYS A 165 -5.44 27.54 3.98
CA LYS A 165 -4.16 28.17 3.64
C LYS A 165 -3.04 27.14 3.47
N LYS A 166 -3.32 26.09 2.70
CA LYS A 166 -2.35 25.03 2.38
C LYS A 166 -1.33 25.56 1.41
N GLN A 167 -0.24 26.11 1.94
CA GLN A 167 0.83 26.74 1.19
C GLN A 167 2.17 26.05 1.42
N GLN A 168 2.95 25.94 0.35
CA GLN A 168 4.35 25.59 0.41
C GLN A 168 5.13 26.88 0.60
N ILE A 169 5.92 26.95 1.67
CA ILE A 169 6.71 28.12 2.02
C ILE A 169 8.16 27.68 2.20
N GLU A 170 9.02 28.08 1.27
CA GLU A 170 10.48 27.84 1.31
C GLU A 170 11.18 29.15 0.91
N PRO A 171 11.48 30.04 1.88
CA PRO A 171 12.06 31.36 1.60
C PRO A 171 13.40 31.27 0.85
N GLU A 172 14.20 30.24 1.15
CA GLU A 172 15.49 29.96 0.50
C GLU A 172 15.36 29.64 -0.99
N HIS A 173 14.19 29.20 -1.43
CA HIS A 173 13.88 28.85 -2.82
C HIS A 173 12.88 29.83 -3.47
N ASN A 174 12.50 30.91 -2.76
CA ASN A 174 11.47 31.86 -3.18
C ASN A 174 10.14 31.17 -3.55
N ILE A 175 9.73 30.22 -2.71
CA ILE A 175 8.46 29.50 -2.82
C ILE A 175 7.49 30.03 -1.76
N ASP A 176 6.37 30.56 -2.24
CA ASP A 176 5.18 30.92 -1.44
C ASP A 176 3.95 30.74 -2.35
N TYR A 177 3.51 29.49 -2.47
CA TYR A 177 2.43 29.09 -3.37
C TYR A 177 1.44 28.18 -2.65
N LEU A 178 0.17 28.26 -3.03
CA LEU A 178 -0.81 27.24 -2.63
C LEU A 178 -0.38 25.88 -3.18
N PHE A 179 -0.63 24.84 -2.40
CA PHE A 179 -0.51 23.47 -2.87
C PHE A 179 -1.40 23.25 -4.10
N THR A 180 -1.06 22.25 -4.91
CA THR A 180 -1.92 21.80 -6.02
C THR A 180 -2.78 20.62 -5.58
N GLU A 181 -3.93 20.45 -6.23
CA GLU A 181 -4.78 19.27 -6.07
C GLU A 181 -4.09 17.98 -6.52
N TYR A 182 -3.17 18.09 -7.50
CA TYR A 182 -2.50 16.94 -8.11
C TYR A 182 -1.36 16.37 -7.27
N THR A 183 -1.06 17.01 -6.15
CA THR A 183 -0.13 16.51 -5.14
C THR A 183 -0.57 15.14 -4.60
N TRP A 184 -1.87 14.94 -4.35
CA TRP A 184 -2.41 13.71 -3.77
C TRP A 184 -3.72 13.25 -4.41
N ALA A 185 -4.14 13.85 -5.52
CA ALA A 185 -5.34 13.44 -6.26
C ALA A 185 -5.10 13.42 -7.77
N GLY A 186 -5.97 12.72 -8.49
CA GLY A 186 -5.97 12.67 -9.95
C GLY A 186 -4.92 11.75 -10.56
N GLY A 187 -5.24 11.23 -11.74
CA GLY A 187 -4.39 10.36 -12.54
C GLY A 187 -4.83 10.37 -13.99
N MET A 188 -3.89 10.19 -14.92
CA MET A 188 -4.20 10.03 -16.35
C MET A 188 -5.12 8.84 -16.61
N ILE A 189 -5.03 7.82 -15.76
CA ILE A 189 -6.02 6.76 -15.64
C ILE A 189 -6.76 6.96 -14.31
N TYR A 190 -8.03 7.35 -14.39
CA TYR A 190 -8.88 7.60 -13.23
C TYR A 190 -9.94 6.51 -13.12
N VAL A 191 -9.95 5.76 -12.02
CA VAL A 191 -10.92 4.71 -11.74
C VAL A 191 -11.79 5.14 -10.58
N ALA A 192 -13.10 5.26 -10.81
CA ALA A 192 -14.07 5.51 -9.75
C ALA A 192 -15.51 5.24 -10.20
N PRO A 193 -16.45 4.89 -9.31
CA PRO A 193 -17.87 4.97 -9.63
C PRO A 193 -18.23 6.37 -10.18
N GLU A 194 -19.10 6.42 -11.18
CA GLU A 194 -19.47 7.70 -11.80
C GLU A 194 -20.06 8.70 -10.77
N GLY A 195 -19.54 9.93 -10.75
CA GLY A 195 -19.94 10.95 -9.79
C GLY A 195 -19.47 10.69 -8.35
N SER A 196 -18.43 9.86 -8.16
CA SER A 196 -17.84 9.62 -6.85
C SER A 196 -17.26 10.91 -6.24
N ARG A 197 -17.28 10.96 -4.90
CA ARG A 197 -16.52 11.91 -4.09
C ARG A 197 -15.52 11.11 -3.22
N PRO A 198 -14.34 10.75 -3.76
CA PRO A 198 -13.39 9.83 -3.12
C PRO A 198 -12.92 10.27 -1.74
N VAL A 199 -12.63 11.56 -1.61
CA VAL A 199 -12.14 12.18 -0.39
C VAL A 199 -12.98 13.42 -0.12
N SER A 200 -13.35 13.58 1.15
CA SER A 200 -14.14 14.71 1.62
C SER A 200 -13.23 15.77 2.24
N TYR A 201 -13.30 16.98 1.70
CA TYR A 201 -12.59 18.17 2.15
C TYR A 201 -13.52 19.25 2.72
N ASP A 202 -14.82 19.10 2.54
CA ASP A 202 -15.88 19.93 3.12
C ASP A 202 -16.88 19.07 3.90
N GLY A 203 -16.82 19.17 5.24
CA GLY A 203 -17.70 18.41 6.13
C GLY A 203 -19.18 18.77 5.98
N ALA A 204 -19.52 19.96 5.49
CA ALA A 204 -20.91 20.36 5.28
C ALA A 204 -21.59 19.61 4.11
N LYS A 205 -20.79 18.95 3.26
CA LYS A 205 -21.25 18.11 2.15
C LYS A 205 -21.21 16.61 2.47
N ASP A 206 -20.84 16.24 3.69
CA ASP A 206 -20.84 14.83 4.10
C ASP A 206 -22.28 14.31 4.21
N VAL A 207 -22.52 13.16 3.59
CA VAL A 207 -23.80 12.47 3.61
C VAL A 207 -23.52 11.05 4.06
N ARG A 208 -24.28 10.58 5.04
CA ARG A 208 -24.17 9.19 5.50
C ARG A 208 -24.64 8.23 4.42
N ASP A 209 -23.90 7.15 4.26
CA ASP A 209 -24.31 6.04 3.41
C ASP A 209 -25.60 5.38 3.95
N PRO A 210 -26.43 4.77 3.09
CA PRO A 210 -27.63 4.06 3.52
C PRO A 210 -27.30 2.95 4.53
N VAL A 211 -27.84 3.07 5.76
CA VAL A 211 -27.64 2.06 6.80
C VAL A 211 -28.48 0.82 6.54
N LEU A 212 -27.81 -0.32 6.47
CA LEU A 212 -28.40 -1.65 6.30
C LEU A 212 -28.74 -2.30 7.65
N ALA A 213 -27.87 -2.14 8.65
CA ALA A 213 -28.07 -2.67 10.00
C ALA A 213 -27.24 -1.89 11.04
N ALA A 214 -27.68 -1.89 12.30
CA ALA A 214 -26.85 -1.42 13.42
C ALA A 214 -26.04 -2.57 14.00
N GLY A 215 -24.74 -2.34 14.22
CA GLY A 215 -23.87 -3.26 14.94
C GLY A 215 -24.18 -3.23 16.44
N VAL A 216 -24.44 -4.40 17.02
CA VAL A 216 -24.77 -4.57 18.44
C VAL A 216 -23.55 -5.03 19.24
N SER A 217 -22.85 -6.04 18.73
CA SER A 217 -21.65 -6.55 19.40
C SER A 217 -20.68 -7.23 18.43
N GLY A 218 -19.38 -7.04 18.68
CA GLY A 218 -18.31 -7.66 17.90
C GLY A 218 -16.97 -7.41 18.58
N ARG A 219 -16.05 -8.38 18.48
CA ARG A 219 -14.72 -8.27 19.07
C ARG A 219 -13.68 -8.01 17.99
N GLN A 220 -12.81 -7.02 18.19
CA GLN A 220 -11.64 -6.75 17.37
C GLN A 220 -10.87 -8.05 17.10
N PHE A 221 -10.41 -8.20 15.86
CA PHE A 221 -9.76 -9.41 15.33
C PHE A 221 -10.65 -10.67 15.25
N GLY A 222 -11.89 -10.63 15.72
CA GLY A 222 -12.91 -11.63 15.43
C GLY A 222 -13.54 -11.41 14.04
N ARG A 223 -14.22 -12.41 13.49
CA ARG A 223 -14.90 -12.32 12.17
C ARG A 223 -16.43 -12.27 12.27
N THR A 224 -16.94 -12.10 13.48
CA THR A 224 -18.37 -12.20 13.74
C THR A 224 -18.87 -10.88 14.31
N LEU A 225 -19.96 -10.38 13.71
CA LEU A 225 -20.70 -9.21 14.14
C LEU A 225 -22.14 -9.63 14.45
N THR A 226 -22.64 -9.27 15.62
CA THR A 226 -24.08 -9.32 15.91
C THR A 226 -24.69 -8.00 15.50
N VAL A 227 -25.77 -8.05 14.72
CA VAL A 227 -26.54 -6.86 14.30
C VAL A 227 -27.92 -6.83 14.96
N ASP A 228 -28.61 -5.70 14.90
CA ASP A 228 -29.98 -5.55 15.40
C ASP A 228 -31.00 -6.25 14.49
N ASP A 229 -30.84 -6.12 13.17
CA ASP A 229 -31.63 -6.73 12.11
C ASP A 229 -30.75 -7.04 10.90
N ALA A 230 -30.84 -8.27 10.37
CA ALA A 230 -30.09 -8.71 9.21
C ALA A 230 -30.94 -8.77 7.92
N ALA A 231 -32.21 -8.34 7.95
CA ALA A 231 -33.15 -8.51 6.83
C ALA A 231 -32.72 -7.81 5.53
N LYS A 232 -31.95 -6.72 5.64
CA LYS A 232 -31.41 -5.99 4.48
C LYS A 232 -30.08 -6.55 3.97
N LEU A 233 -29.45 -7.45 4.72
CA LEU A 233 -28.15 -8.02 4.40
C LEU A 233 -28.28 -9.30 3.56
N LYS A 234 -27.29 -9.54 2.70
CA LYS A 234 -27.22 -10.68 1.77
C LYS A 234 -25.83 -11.29 1.77
N VAL A 235 -25.77 -12.61 1.83
CA VAL A 235 -24.51 -13.34 1.66
C VAL A 235 -23.91 -13.05 0.29
N GLY A 236 -22.62 -12.75 0.27
CA GLY A 236 -21.83 -12.42 -0.92
C GLY A 236 -21.75 -10.92 -1.21
N GLU A 237 -22.62 -10.09 -0.62
CA GLU A 237 -22.60 -8.65 -0.82
C GLU A 237 -21.38 -8.01 -0.14
N VAL A 238 -20.92 -6.89 -0.70
CA VAL A 238 -19.87 -6.06 -0.11
C VAL A 238 -20.56 -4.90 0.61
N VAL A 239 -20.19 -4.71 1.88
CA VAL A 239 -20.72 -3.67 2.77
C VAL A 239 -19.56 -2.87 3.37
N GLN A 240 -19.86 -1.72 3.96
CA GLN A 240 -18.90 -0.99 4.77
C GLN A 240 -19.35 -0.95 6.23
N LEU A 241 -18.50 -1.43 7.13
CA LEU A 241 -18.66 -1.24 8.56
C LEU A 241 -18.05 0.11 8.96
N GLN A 242 -18.85 0.97 9.57
CA GLN A 242 -18.50 2.36 9.84
C GLN A 242 -18.59 2.67 11.34
N TRP A 243 -17.49 3.15 11.92
CA TRP A 243 -17.44 3.65 13.30
C TRP A 243 -17.42 5.18 13.31
N PHE A 244 -18.29 5.76 14.13
CA PHE A 244 -18.42 7.20 14.28
C PHE A 244 -17.94 7.66 15.65
N SER A 245 -17.43 8.89 15.70
CA SER A 245 -17.21 9.59 16.95
C SER A 245 -18.55 10.14 17.46
N VAL A 246 -19.09 9.57 18.53
CA VAL A 246 -20.42 9.89 19.07
C VAL A 246 -20.42 10.74 20.34
N ASP A 247 -19.25 10.94 20.95
CA ASP A 247 -19.05 11.71 22.19
C ASP A 247 -17.84 12.66 22.07
N GLY A 248 -17.70 13.30 20.90
CA GLY A 248 -16.62 14.25 20.64
C GLY A 248 -15.23 13.63 20.92
N PRO A 249 -14.31 14.35 21.60
CA PRO A 249 -12.98 13.84 21.95
C PRO A 249 -12.99 12.67 22.93
N ASN A 250 -14.11 12.37 23.61
CA ASN A 250 -14.23 11.26 24.56
C ASN A 250 -14.74 9.96 23.91
N SER A 251 -15.00 9.98 22.59
CA SER A 251 -15.53 8.82 21.87
C SER A 251 -14.62 7.60 22.01
N GLN A 252 -15.20 6.46 22.38
CA GLN A 252 -14.44 5.23 22.65
C GLN A 252 -13.66 4.71 21.42
N ILE A 253 -14.12 5.03 20.20
CA ILE A 253 -13.38 4.71 18.97
C ILE A 253 -11.99 5.38 18.94
N LEU A 254 -11.84 6.57 19.52
CA LEU A 254 -10.53 7.24 19.59
C LEU A 254 -9.59 6.51 20.54
N LYS A 255 -10.11 6.01 21.67
CA LYS A 255 -9.36 5.15 22.58
C LYS A 255 -8.99 3.81 21.93
N SER A 256 -9.87 3.23 21.12
CA SER A 256 -9.55 2.01 20.36
C SER A 256 -8.50 2.24 19.27
N LEU A 257 -8.46 3.44 18.69
CA LEU A 257 -7.47 3.83 17.67
C LEU A 257 -6.08 4.10 18.24
N TYR A 258 -5.99 4.79 19.38
CA TYR A 258 -4.73 5.34 19.89
C TYR A 258 -4.28 4.75 21.23
N GLY A 259 -5.13 3.95 21.88
CA GLY A 259 -4.87 3.39 23.19
C GLY A 259 -4.89 4.45 24.30
N ASP A 260 -4.30 4.12 25.44
CA ASP A 260 -4.01 5.09 26.49
C ASP A 260 -2.73 5.86 26.07
N THR A 261 -2.90 7.09 25.59
CA THR A 261 -1.81 7.95 25.11
C THR A 261 -1.99 9.40 25.54
N ASP A 262 -0.88 10.09 25.77
CA ASP A 262 -0.83 11.53 26.05
C ASP A 262 -0.61 12.37 24.77
N LEU A 263 -0.54 11.72 23.60
CA LEU A 263 -0.39 12.42 22.34
C LEU A 263 -1.63 13.28 22.02
N PRO A 264 -1.45 14.46 21.41
CA PRO A 264 -2.59 15.26 20.97
C PRO A 264 -3.34 14.53 19.87
N ILE A 265 -4.61 14.23 20.14
CA ILE A 265 -5.55 13.74 19.12
C ILE A 265 -6.21 14.96 18.49
N GLY A 266 -6.04 15.11 17.18
CA GLY A 266 -6.54 16.26 16.43
C GLY A 266 -8.06 16.22 16.24
N SER A 267 -8.69 17.39 16.18
CA SER A 267 -10.14 17.55 16.19
C SER A 267 -10.89 16.93 15.02
N HIS A 268 -10.23 16.72 13.87
CA HIS A 268 -10.87 16.14 12.69
C HIS A 268 -11.31 14.68 12.86
N HIS A 269 -10.93 14.04 13.97
CA HIS A 269 -11.45 12.74 14.36
C HIS A 269 -12.87 12.79 14.95
N TRP A 270 -13.39 13.97 15.31
CA TRP A 270 -14.73 14.10 15.90
C TRP A 270 -15.56 15.30 15.43
N THR A 271 -15.00 16.22 14.63
CA THR A 271 -15.71 17.41 14.14
C THR A 271 -16.62 17.14 12.95
N PHE A 272 -16.61 15.94 12.38
CA PHE A 272 -17.41 15.56 11.20
C PHE A 272 -18.40 14.44 11.58
N PRO A 273 -19.59 14.77 12.13
CA PRO A 273 -20.52 13.80 12.70
C PRO A 273 -21.11 12.81 11.68
N ASP A 274 -21.13 13.18 10.40
CA ASP A 274 -21.61 12.34 9.30
C ASP A 274 -20.50 11.60 8.56
N ARG A 275 -19.25 11.76 9.01
CA ARG A 275 -18.10 11.04 8.47
C ARG A 275 -17.65 9.95 9.44
N PRO A 276 -17.53 8.70 9.00
CA PRO A 276 -16.92 7.68 9.84
C PRO A 276 -15.45 8.01 10.11
N VAL A 277 -15.02 7.82 11.35
CA VAL A 277 -13.61 7.93 11.75
C VAL A 277 -12.83 6.73 11.24
N VAL A 278 -13.49 5.56 11.26
CA VAL A 278 -12.95 4.31 10.73
C VAL A 278 -13.99 3.66 9.84
N ALA A 279 -13.56 3.21 8.66
CA ALA A 279 -14.37 2.45 7.73
C ALA A 279 -13.65 1.14 7.37
N GLN A 280 -14.41 0.04 7.33
CA GLN A 280 -13.93 -1.27 6.93
C GLN A 280 -14.87 -1.80 5.83
N ALA A 281 -14.41 -1.80 4.59
CA ALA A 281 -15.12 -2.48 3.51
C ALA A 281 -14.86 -4.00 3.58
N THR A 282 -15.92 -4.80 3.60
CA THR A 282 -15.83 -6.26 3.74
C THR A 282 -16.97 -6.96 3.03
N ARG A 283 -16.88 -8.28 2.89
CA ARG A 283 -17.90 -9.13 2.29
C ARG A 283 -18.71 -9.86 3.35
N VAL A 284 -20.02 -9.95 3.22
CA VAL A 284 -20.85 -10.80 4.07
C VAL A 284 -20.66 -12.26 3.65
N VAL A 285 -20.08 -13.09 4.52
CA VAL A 285 -19.77 -14.51 4.22
C VAL A 285 -20.91 -15.43 4.64
N ALA A 286 -21.57 -15.13 5.76
CA ALA A 286 -22.70 -15.91 6.25
C ALA A 286 -23.61 -15.06 7.13
N ILE A 287 -24.90 -15.42 7.15
CA ILE A 287 -25.89 -14.83 8.05
C ILE A 287 -26.60 -15.99 8.77
N ARG A 288 -26.66 -15.93 10.10
CA ARG A 288 -27.39 -16.88 10.95
C ARG A 288 -28.19 -16.11 12.00
N GLY A 289 -29.48 -15.90 11.73
CA GLY A 289 -30.29 -14.99 12.53
C GLY A 289 -29.68 -13.59 12.51
N LYS A 290 -29.31 -13.07 13.69
CA LYS A 290 -28.67 -11.75 13.85
C LYS A 290 -27.14 -11.77 13.78
N THR A 291 -26.54 -12.94 13.59
CA THR A 291 -25.09 -13.10 13.53
C THR A 291 -24.61 -13.09 12.09
N VAL A 292 -23.74 -12.12 11.78
CA VAL A 292 -23.11 -11.92 10.47
C VAL A 292 -21.65 -12.33 10.56
N THR A 293 -21.20 -13.19 9.65
CA THR A 293 -19.78 -13.51 9.47
C THR A 293 -19.20 -12.64 8.36
N LEU A 294 -18.13 -11.92 8.66
CA LEU A 294 -17.44 -10.99 7.75
C LEU A 294 -16.32 -11.68 6.96
N GLY A 295 -15.97 -11.07 5.82
CA GLY A 295 -14.94 -11.53 4.90
C GLY A 295 -13.56 -11.55 5.56
N ASP A 296 -13.33 -10.61 6.45
CA ASP A 296 -12.09 -10.41 7.17
C ASP A 296 -12.34 -9.97 8.63
N PRO A 297 -11.33 -9.99 9.51
CA PRO A 297 -11.52 -9.68 10.93
C PRO A 297 -11.97 -8.24 11.20
N LEU A 298 -12.70 -7.99 12.28
CA LEU A 298 -13.08 -6.65 12.73
C LEU A 298 -11.85 -5.80 13.05
N LEU A 299 -11.82 -4.55 12.57
CA LEU A 299 -10.77 -3.57 12.92
C LEU A 299 -10.86 -3.14 14.38
N HIS A 300 -12.07 -2.95 14.89
CA HIS A 300 -12.37 -2.48 16.24
C HIS A 300 -13.52 -3.28 16.83
N ASP A 301 -13.64 -3.24 18.15
CA ASP A 301 -14.83 -3.74 18.82
C ASP A 301 -16.08 -2.97 18.36
N VAL A 302 -17.22 -3.64 18.44
CA VAL A 302 -18.55 -3.03 18.33
C VAL A 302 -19.26 -3.26 19.64
N ARG A 303 -19.72 -2.19 20.27
CA ARG A 303 -20.35 -2.19 21.61
C ARG A 303 -21.29 -0.99 21.72
N ALA A 304 -22.11 -0.93 22.78
CA ALA A 304 -23.05 0.18 23.00
C ALA A 304 -22.36 1.56 23.12
N ASP A 305 -21.17 1.61 23.73
CA ASP A 305 -20.36 2.82 23.90
C ASP A 305 -19.42 3.11 22.71
N GLN A 306 -19.38 2.19 21.74
CA GLN A 306 -18.60 2.28 20.51
C GLN A 306 -19.42 1.67 19.36
N PRO A 307 -20.50 2.35 18.95
CA PRO A 307 -21.40 1.82 17.94
C PRO A 307 -20.72 1.82 16.56
N ALA A 308 -21.09 0.83 15.76
CA ALA A 308 -20.80 0.79 14.33
C ALA A 308 -22.08 0.51 13.56
N VAL A 309 -22.14 0.96 12.31
CA VAL A 309 -23.25 0.63 11.40
C VAL A 309 -22.72 -0.15 10.22
N VAL A 310 -23.51 -1.10 9.73
CA VAL A 310 -23.29 -1.74 8.44
C VAL A 310 -24.02 -0.89 7.40
N ALA A 311 -23.27 -0.29 6.50
CA ALA A 311 -23.78 0.59 5.46
C ALA A 311 -23.59 -0.01 4.06
N ASP A 312 -24.47 0.39 3.15
CA ASP A 312 -24.24 0.20 1.72
C ASP A 312 -23.02 1.03 1.29
N TRP A 313 -22.28 0.56 0.31
CA TRP A 313 -21.11 1.26 -0.20
C TRP A 313 -21.07 1.16 -1.71
N ARG A 314 -21.13 2.31 -2.38
CA ARG A 314 -21.06 2.36 -3.84
C ARG A 314 -19.62 2.14 -4.29
N HIS A 315 -19.38 1.03 -4.99
CA HIS A 315 -18.05 0.64 -5.45
C HIS A 315 -18.10 -0.07 -6.80
N LEU A 316 -16.94 -0.15 -7.45
CA LEU A 316 -16.65 -1.00 -8.61
C LEU A 316 -15.98 -2.29 -8.13
N THR A 317 -16.03 -3.34 -8.95
CA THR A 317 -15.40 -4.63 -8.69
C THR A 317 -14.65 -5.14 -9.91
N ASN A 318 -13.63 -5.96 -9.69
CA ASN A 318 -12.83 -6.60 -10.75
C ASN A 318 -12.28 -5.61 -11.79
N VAL A 319 -11.70 -4.50 -11.32
CA VAL A 319 -11.02 -3.53 -12.19
C VAL A 319 -9.52 -3.83 -12.22
N GLY A 320 -8.97 -4.02 -13.42
CA GLY A 320 -7.56 -4.36 -13.64
C GLY A 320 -6.84 -3.35 -14.51
N ILE A 321 -5.59 -3.01 -14.17
CA ILE A 321 -4.66 -2.27 -15.04
C ILE A 321 -3.35 -3.05 -15.07
N GLN A 322 -2.88 -3.46 -16.26
CA GLN A 322 -1.73 -4.37 -16.30
C GLN A 322 -0.89 -4.32 -17.58
N LYS A 323 0.39 -4.69 -17.44
CA LYS A 323 1.33 -4.91 -18.56
C LYS A 323 1.53 -3.66 -19.43
N LEU A 324 1.68 -2.51 -18.79
CA LEU A 324 1.78 -1.20 -19.45
C LEU A 324 2.99 -0.43 -18.92
N ARG A 325 3.62 0.33 -19.81
CA ARG A 325 4.53 1.42 -19.44
C ARG A 325 3.77 2.74 -19.45
N LEU A 326 3.75 3.47 -18.34
CA LEU A 326 3.22 4.83 -18.28
C LEU A 326 4.40 5.80 -18.36
N GLN A 327 4.45 6.61 -19.41
CA GLN A 327 5.60 7.44 -19.74
C GLN A 327 5.19 8.92 -19.77
N PHE A 328 5.94 9.74 -19.04
CA PHE A 328 5.74 11.19 -18.95
C PHE A 328 6.99 11.95 -19.44
N PRO A 329 6.85 13.22 -19.87
CA PRO A 329 7.98 14.00 -20.35
C PRO A 329 8.92 14.41 -19.23
N GLU A 330 10.15 14.74 -19.62
CA GLU A 330 10.98 15.62 -18.80
C GLU A 330 10.24 16.94 -18.57
N ALA A 331 10.16 17.35 -17.31
CA ALA A 331 9.54 18.60 -16.91
C ALA A 331 10.27 19.14 -15.68
N PRO A 332 10.26 20.46 -15.45
CA PRO A 332 10.79 21.04 -14.21
C PRO A 332 10.07 20.49 -12.97
N ALA A 333 10.81 20.34 -11.88
CA ALA A 333 10.24 20.20 -10.55
C ALA A 333 10.06 21.59 -9.92
N PHE A 334 8.87 21.89 -9.41
CA PHE A 334 8.55 23.22 -8.86
C PHE A 334 8.65 23.31 -7.34
N GLY A 335 8.89 22.18 -6.65
CA GLY A 335 8.92 22.09 -5.19
C GLY A 335 7.88 21.10 -4.67
N HIS A 336 7.92 20.85 -3.37
CA HIS A 336 6.99 19.93 -2.70
C HIS A 336 5.57 20.50 -2.72
N HIS A 337 4.56 19.67 -3.05
CA HIS A 337 3.15 20.03 -3.15
C HIS A 337 2.78 20.96 -4.34
N LEU A 338 3.71 21.19 -5.27
CA LEU A 338 3.54 22.07 -6.44
C LEU A 338 3.54 21.30 -7.77
N GLU A 339 3.25 19.99 -7.71
CA GLU A 339 3.22 19.08 -8.85
C GLU A 339 2.22 19.54 -9.92
N GLN A 340 2.55 19.36 -11.21
CA GLN A 340 1.64 19.81 -12.29
C GLN A 340 0.58 18.76 -12.62
N GLY A 341 0.73 17.53 -12.11
CA GLY A 341 -0.20 16.44 -12.29
C GLY A 341 0.20 15.51 -13.43
N TYR A 342 1.48 15.21 -13.56
CA TYR A 342 1.91 14.03 -14.32
C TYR A 342 1.69 12.75 -13.49
N ASN A 343 0.44 12.51 -13.08
CA ASN A 343 0.08 11.39 -12.22
C ASN A 343 -0.36 10.19 -13.07
N GLY A 344 0.14 9.00 -12.77
CA GLY A 344 -0.17 7.77 -13.50
C GLY A 344 -1.61 7.32 -13.31
N ILE A 345 -1.88 6.69 -12.17
CA ILE A 345 -3.16 6.05 -11.87
C ILE A 345 -3.73 6.65 -10.59
N TYR A 346 -5.02 6.99 -10.59
CA TYR A 346 -5.79 7.20 -9.37
C TYR A 346 -6.95 6.21 -9.31
N MET A 347 -6.85 5.22 -8.42
CA MET A 347 -7.84 4.16 -8.25
C MET A 347 -8.61 4.31 -6.95
N THR A 348 -9.91 4.58 -7.07
CA THR A 348 -10.80 4.81 -5.92
C THR A 348 -12.17 4.18 -6.10
N GLY A 349 -12.85 3.88 -4.99
CA GLY A 349 -14.17 3.26 -5.00
C GLY A 349 -14.14 1.85 -5.59
N VAL A 350 -13.10 1.06 -5.33
CA VAL A 350 -12.94 -0.31 -5.87
C VAL A 350 -12.87 -1.33 -4.73
N PHE A 351 -13.58 -2.44 -4.88
CA PHE A 351 -13.43 -3.66 -4.08
C PHE A 351 -12.98 -4.81 -4.99
N ASP A 352 -11.94 -5.56 -4.61
CA ASP A 352 -11.38 -6.63 -5.46
C ASP A 352 -10.88 -6.09 -6.82
N GLY A 353 -9.77 -5.33 -6.80
CA GLY A 353 -9.11 -4.79 -7.99
C GLY A 353 -7.61 -5.05 -8.01
N TRP A 354 -6.95 -4.78 -9.15
CA TRP A 354 -5.52 -4.96 -9.27
C TRP A 354 -4.83 -3.99 -10.22
N ILE A 355 -3.56 -3.73 -9.92
CA ILE A 355 -2.62 -3.00 -10.76
C ILE A 355 -1.35 -3.85 -10.81
N ARG A 356 -0.91 -4.32 -11.98
CA ARG A 356 0.27 -5.20 -12.03
C ARG A 356 1.16 -5.09 -13.26
N ASP A 357 2.44 -5.39 -13.07
CA ASP A 357 3.43 -5.44 -14.14
C ASP A 357 3.44 -4.11 -14.90
N LEU A 358 3.79 -3.02 -14.19
CA LEU A 358 3.92 -1.69 -14.78
C LEU A 358 5.29 -1.09 -14.50
N THR A 359 5.78 -0.36 -15.51
CA THR A 359 6.84 0.62 -15.34
C THR A 359 6.25 2.01 -15.50
N ILE A 360 6.46 2.88 -14.51
CA ILE A 360 5.99 4.27 -14.48
C ILE A 360 7.19 5.19 -14.47
N ASP A 361 7.41 5.93 -15.55
CA ASP A 361 8.62 6.73 -15.75
C ASP A 361 8.32 8.23 -15.76
N ARG A 362 9.10 8.97 -14.96
CA ARG A 362 9.04 10.44 -14.84
C ARG A 362 7.66 10.96 -14.43
N ALA A 363 6.96 10.27 -13.55
CA ALA A 363 5.69 10.74 -12.98
C ALA A 363 5.89 11.75 -11.84
N ASP A 364 4.90 12.61 -11.62
CA ASP A 364 4.76 13.39 -10.38
C ASP A 364 4.24 12.48 -9.27
N SER A 365 3.24 11.65 -9.55
CA SER A 365 2.83 10.54 -8.69
C SER A 365 2.57 9.28 -9.51
N GLY A 366 3.06 8.12 -9.05
CA GLY A 366 2.89 6.85 -9.75
C GLY A 366 1.48 6.31 -9.66
N ILE A 367 1.13 5.78 -8.49
CA ILE A 367 -0.18 5.19 -8.18
C ILE A 367 -0.73 5.84 -6.92
N LEU A 368 -1.93 6.40 -7.03
CA LEU A 368 -2.72 6.93 -5.92
C LEU A 368 -3.93 6.02 -5.70
N THR A 369 -4.27 5.78 -4.43
CA THR A 369 -5.51 5.10 -4.05
C THR A 369 -6.21 5.82 -2.90
N ASP A 370 -7.54 5.81 -2.93
CA ASP A 370 -8.44 6.30 -1.88
C ASP A 370 -9.73 5.47 -1.87
N ASN A 371 -10.38 5.31 -0.71
CA ASN A 371 -11.72 4.69 -0.62
C ASN A 371 -11.79 3.38 -1.42
N ALA A 372 -10.88 2.45 -1.17
CA ALA A 372 -10.80 1.19 -1.91
C ALA A 372 -10.39 0.05 -0.98
N ALA A 373 -10.72 -1.19 -1.34
CA ALA A 373 -10.40 -2.32 -0.51
C ALA A 373 -10.14 -3.62 -1.28
N SER A 374 -9.42 -4.54 -0.63
CA SER A 374 -9.04 -5.82 -1.23
C SER A 374 -8.35 -5.63 -2.59
N LEU A 375 -7.29 -4.79 -2.64
CA LEU A 375 -6.55 -4.50 -3.86
C LEU A 375 -5.18 -5.16 -3.87
N THR A 376 -4.73 -5.64 -5.03
CA THR A 376 -3.34 -6.06 -5.26
C THR A 376 -2.63 -5.13 -6.23
N ILE A 377 -1.57 -4.47 -5.77
CA ILE A 377 -0.64 -3.67 -6.58
C ILE A 377 0.68 -4.44 -6.62
N ALA A 378 1.07 -5.01 -7.77
CA ALA A 378 2.19 -5.96 -7.81
C ALA A 378 3.14 -5.78 -9.00
N GLY A 379 4.46 -5.89 -8.78
CA GLY A 379 5.45 -5.80 -9.86
C GLY A 379 5.46 -4.40 -10.49
N ILE A 380 5.60 -3.37 -9.65
CA ILE A 380 5.63 -1.97 -10.08
C ILE A 380 7.05 -1.46 -10.03
N ARG A 381 7.49 -0.80 -11.10
CA ARG A 381 8.78 -0.09 -11.16
C ARG A 381 8.55 1.39 -11.39
N THR A 382 9.09 2.27 -10.55
CA THR A 382 9.07 3.72 -10.78
C THR A 382 10.46 4.24 -11.11
N THR A 383 10.58 5.02 -12.19
CA THR A 383 11.87 5.44 -12.79
C THR A 383 11.87 6.91 -13.22
N GLY A 384 13.04 7.42 -13.60
CA GLY A 384 13.25 8.81 -14.03
C GLY A 384 13.99 9.67 -13.01
N ASP A 385 14.39 10.87 -13.43
CA ASP A 385 15.23 11.76 -12.61
C ASP A 385 14.44 12.86 -11.90
N ARG A 386 13.20 13.12 -12.33
CA ARG A 386 12.31 14.08 -11.66
C ARG A 386 11.90 13.52 -10.29
N ARG A 387 12.07 14.33 -9.24
CA ARG A 387 11.61 13.98 -7.90
C ARG A 387 10.09 13.87 -7.91
N ALA A 388 9.59 12.67 -7.71
CA ALA A 388 8.16 12.41 -7.59
C ALA A 388 7.67 12.71 -6.16
N HIS A 389 6.39 12.99 -6.03
CA HIS A 389 5.71 13.12 -4.74
C HIS A 389 5.45 11.72 -4.14
N TYR A 390 4.67 10.89 -4.83
CA TYR A 390 4.39 9.50 -4.44
C TYR A 390 4.85 8.50 -5.52
N SER A 391 5.43 7.38 -5.11
CA SER A 391 5.54 6.19 -5.98
C SER A 391 4.24 5.40 -5.95
N VAL A 392 3.87 4.90 -4.76
CA VAL A 392 2.60 4.23 -4.45
C VAL A 392 2.07 4.79 -3.13
N HIS A 393 0.89 5.42 -3.22
CA HIS A 393 0.14 5.97 -2.10
C HIS A 393 -1.06 5.07 -1.77
N VAL A 394 -1.13 4.62 -0.52
CA VAL A 394 -2.31 3.94 0.03
C VAL A 394 -3.01 4.82 1.04
N GLY A 395 -4.05 5.56 0.64
CA GLY A 395 -4.86 6.44 1.50
C GLY A 395 -6.29 5.94 1.63
N ALA A 396 -6.92 6.10 2.79
CA ALA A 396 -8.31 5.71 3.05
C ALA A 396 -8.74 4.34 2.49
N VAL A 397 -7.82 3.37 2.48
CA VAL A 397 -8.03 2.03 1.93
C VAL A 397 -8.04 0.94 3.01
N HIS A 398 -8.51 -0.24 2.64
CA HIS A 398 -8.57 -1.40 3.53
C HIS A 398 -8.07 -2.70 2.86
N ASN A 399 -7.16 -3.45 3.48
CA ASN A 399 -6.65 -4.71 2.92
C ASN A 399 -5.97 -4.55 1.53
N VAL A 400 -5.08 -3.57 1.36
CA VAL A 400 -4.31 -3.38 0.11
C VAL A 400 -2.94 -4.03 0.21
N LEU A 401 -2.60 -4.89 -0.76
CA LEU A 401 -1.28 -5.50 -0.87
C LEU A 401 -0.47 -4.82 -1.97
N VAL A 402 0.58 -4.09 -1.59
CA VAL A 402 1.64 -3.62 -2.48
C VAL A 402 2.78 -4.62 -2.42
N LYS A 403 3.06 -5.32 -3.53
CA LYS A 403 4.03 -6.43 -3.58
C LYS A 403 5.07 -6.22 -4.67
N ASP A 404 6.33 -6.44 -4.32
CA ASP A 404 7.46 -6.37 -5.27
C ASP A 404 7.53 -5.00 -5.99
N LEU A 405 7.43 -3.91 -5.20
CA LEU A 405 7.59 -2.53 -5.66
C LEU A 405 9.09 -2.18 -5.76
N LYS A 406 9.52 -1.59 -6.87
CA LYS A 406 10.89 -1.10 -7.08
C LYS A 406 10.87 0.40 -7.37
N VAL A 407 11.41 1.19 -6.44
CA VAL A 407 11.51 2.66 -6.55
C VAL A 407 12.95 3.05 -6.87
N GLU A 408 13.22 3.42 -8.12
CA GLU A 408 14.57 3.77 -8.60
C GLU A 408 14.79 5.29 -8.74
N ASN A 409 13.70 6.03 -8.91
CA ASN A 409 13.69 7.48 -8.98
C ASN A 409 13.72 8.13 -7.57
N PRO A 410 14.15 9.40 -7.45
CA PRO A 410 13.94 10.15 -6.22
C PRO A 410 12.44 10.37 -5.96
N VAL A 411 11.98 10.12 -4.75
CA VAL A 411 10.57 10.27 -4.34
C VAL A 411 10.52 10.92 -2.96
N VAL A 412 9.59 11.85 -2.73
CA VAL A 412 9.35 12.44 -1.39
C VAL A 412 8.77 11.37 -0.46
N HIS A 413 7.76 10.63 -0.92
CA HIS A 413 7.07 9.56 -0.18
C HIS A 413 7.12 8.23 -0.97
N PRO A 414 8.23 7.45 -0.86
CA PRO A 414 8.48 6.25 -1.66
C PRO A 414 7.69 4.99 -1.23
N VAL A 415 7.24 4.91 0.01
CA VAL A 415 6.30 3.88 0.50
C VAL A 415 5.36 4.56 1.48
N SER A 416 4.15 4.91 1.03
CA SER A 416 3.25 5.81 1.77
C SER A 416 2.00 5.10 2.24
N ILE A 417 1.85 5.04 3.57
CA ILE A 417 0.58 4.70 4.22
C ILE A 417 -0.07 5.98 4.69
N ASN A 418 -1.17 6.32 4.06
CA ASN A 418 -1.83 7.60 4.25
C ASN A 418 -3.05 7.55 5.17
N THR A 419 -3.57 8.74 5.47
CA THR A 419 -4.76 9.04 6.25
C THR A 419 -5.85 7.96 6.10
N ARG A 420 -6.31 7.37 7.22
CA ARG A 420 -7.37 6.34 7.32
C ARG A 420 -7.08 4.97 6.68
N SER A 421 -5.86 4.70 6.22
CA SER A 421 -5.53 3.39 5.67
C SER A 421 -5.36 2.32 6.73
N THR A 422 -5.86 1.12 6.42
CA THR A 422 -5.88 -0.01 7.35
C THR A 422 -5.54 -1.32 6.68
N ARG A 423 -4.82 -2.21 7.39
CA ARG A 423 -4.43 -3.54 6.90
C ARG A 423 -3.78 -3.54 5.53
N SER A 424 -3.06 -2.46 5.22
CA SER A 424 -2.29 -2.36 4.01
C SER A 424 -0.89 -2.92 4.25
N VAL A 425 -0.34 -3.59 3.24
CA VAL A 425 0.91 -4.33 3.33
C VAL A 425 1.83 -3.89 2.19
N PHE A 426 3.01 -3.37 2.51
CA PHE A 426 4.14 -3.26 1.58
C PHE A 426 5.04 -4.48 1.77
N LEU A 427 5.00 -5.42 0.81
CA LEU A 427 5.75 -6.67 0.84
C LEU A 427 6.87 -6.65 -0.20
N ARG A 428 8.12 -6.79 0.25
CA ARG A 428 9.32 -6.83 -0.60
C ARG A 428 9.47 -5.60 -1.51
N ALA A 429 9.13 -4.43 -0.99
CA ALA A 429 9.45 -3.17 -1.64
C ALA A 429 10.96 -2.90 -1.55
N VAL A 430 11.55 -2.34 -2.61
CA VAL A 430 12.94 -1.90 -2.66
C VAL A 430 12.97 -0.44 -3.07
N VAL A 431 13.55 0.41 -2.21
CA VAL A 431 13.73 1.84 -2.45
C VAL A 431 15.22 2.13 -2.59
N ASP A 432 15.67 2.56 -3.77
CA ASP A 432 17.08 2.62 -4.13
C ASP A 432 17.83 3.87 -3.67
N LYS A 433 17.10 4.90 -3.24
CA LYS A 433 17.66 6.16 -2.74
C LYS A 433 16.64 6.90 -1.91
N ASP A 434 17.12 7.77 -1.01
CA ASP A 434 16.29 8.63 -0.16
C ASP A 434 15.18 7.86 0.58
N ALA A 435 15.46 6.62 0.99
CA ALA A 435 14.42 5.70 1.45
C ALA A 435 13.86 6.08 2.84
N ILE A 436 12.57 6.40 2.91
CA ILE A 436 11.83 6.65 4.15
C ILE A 436 10.57 5.79 4.24
N ILE A 437 10.09 5.56 5.44
CA ILE A 437 8.77 5.01 5.74
C ILE A 437 7.85 6.18 6.01
N ASP A 438 6.87 6.38 5.12
CA ASP A 438 5.91 7.47 5.22
C ASP A 438 4.60 6.99 5.85
N GLN A 439 4.24 7.59 6.99
CA GLN A 439 3.00 7.32 7.73
C GLN A 439 2.25 8.64 7.99
N HIS A 440 1.29 8.99 7.13
CA HIS A 440 0.56 10.25 7.28
C HIS A 440 -0.50 10.21 8.37
N SER A 441 -0.53 11.29 9.17
CA SER A 441 -1.49 11.49 10.27
C SER A 441 -2.95 11.35 9.82
N GLY A 442 -3.84 10.98 10.75
CA GLY A 442 -5.28 10.88 10.51
C GLY A 442 -5.75 9.43 10.47
N SER A 443 -5.53 8.70 11.56
CA SER A 443 -6.08 7.38 11.85
C SER A 443 -5.72 6.22 10.90
N ASN A 444 -4.59 6.27 10.19
CA ASN A 444 -4.02 5.07 9.59
C ASN A 444 -3.56 4.10 10.71
N HIS A 445 -3.87 2.80 10.64
CA HIS A 445 -3.53 1.84 11.71
C HIS A 445 -3.62 0.39 11.23
N GLN A 446 -3.05 -0.56 11.98
CA GLN A 446 -3.00 -1.99 11.59
C GLN A 446 -2.35 -2.23 10.22
N ASN A 447 -1.26 -1.55 9.87
CA ASN A 447 -0.55 -1.75 8.61
C ASN A 447 0.80 -2.46 8.77
N LEU A 448 1.36 -2.97 7.68
CA LEU A 448 2.58 -3.78 7.70
C LEU A 448 3.56 -3.37 6.58
N PHE A 449 4.81 -3.10 6.97
CA PHE A 449 5.97 -3.07 6.09
C PHE A 449 6.77 -4.35 6.28
N ASP A 450 6.80 -5.22 5.28
CA ASP A 450 7.30 -6.58 5.39
C ASP A 450 8.39 -6.87 4.35
N GLN A 451 9.58 -7.28 4.81
CA GLN A 451 10.73 -7.59 3.94
C GLN A 451 11.15 -6.45 3.02
N ILE A 452 10.98 -5.20 3.43
CA ILE A 452 11.41 -4.07 2.61
C ILE A 452 12.93 -3.89 2.65
N GLU A 453 13.52 -3.47 1.54
CA GLU A 453 14.93 -3.06 1.44
C GLU A 453 15.01 -1.56 1.16
N MET A 454 15.71 -0.84 2.03
CA MET A 454 15.74 0.62 2.07
C MET A 454 17.18 1.09 1.92
N HIS A 455 17.53 1.69 0.78
CA HIS A 455 18.84 2.29 0.56
C HIS A 455 18.83 3.72 1.10
N ILE A 456 19.60 3.93 2.17
CA ILE A 456 19.62 5.17 2.94
C ILE A 456 21.01 5.80 2.88
N ASP A 457 21.08 7.13 2.97
CA ASP A 457 22.33 7.89 3.04
C ASP A 457 22.42 8.66 4.37
N PRO A 458 22.87 8.00 5.45
CA PRO A 458 23.02 8.62 6.76
C PRO A 458 23.99 9.80 6.74
N ARG A 459 23.67 10.85 7.51
CA ARG A 459 24.54 12.02 7.65
C ARG A 459 25.32 11.95 8.95
N ARG A 460 26.56 12.45 8.96
CA ARG A 460 27.38 12.56 10.17
C ARG A 460 27.13 13.91 10.84
N GLY A 461 26.53 13.87 12.03
CA GLY A 461 26.35 15.01 12.92
C GLY A 461 27.41 15.06 14.03
N LYS A 462 27.21 15.95 15.00
CA LYS A 462 28.08 16.08 16.19
C LYS A 462 28.07 14.81 17.05
N ASP A 463 26.93 14.14 17.13
CA ASP A 463 26.70 12.96 17.96
C ASP A 463 26.87 11.63 17.20
N GLY A 464 27.38 11.68 15.96
CA GLY A 464 27.62 10.51 15.11
C GLY A 464 26.73 10.44 13.88
N TRP A 465 26.64 9.25 13.28
CA TRP A 465 25.85 9.01 12.07
C TRP A 465 24.37 8.88 12.43
N HIS A 466 23.49 9.56 11.69
CA HIS A 466 22.06 9.55 11.92
C HIS A 466 21.28 9.47 10.60
N TYR A 467 20.10 8.85 10.66
CA TYR A 467 19.13 8.83 9.59
C TYR A 467 17.71 8.76 10.17
N GLN A 468 16.83 9.67 9.77
CA GLN A 468 15.42 9.62 10.12
C GLN A 468 14.70 8.70 9.12
N LEU A 469 14.31 7.51 9.57
CA LEU A 469 13.66 6.52 8.71
C LEU A 469 12.15 6.71 8.65
N TRP A 470 11.52 7.00 9.80
CA TRP A 470 10.09 7.26 9.88
C TRP A 470 9.82 8.74 9.77
N VAL A 471 8.93 9.09 8.85
CA VAL A 471 8.50 10.45 8.59
C VAL A 471 6.98 10.45 8.50
N GLY A 472 6.35 11.30 9.30
CA GLY A 472 4.91 11.51 9.27
C GLY A 472 4.53 12.91 8.80
N GLY A 473 3.75 12.98 7.72
CA GLY A 473 3.05 14.19 7.30
C GLY A 473 1.73 14.41 8.04
N GLY A 474 1.07 15.53 7.77
CA GLY A 474 -0.30 15.79 8.23
C GLY A 474 -0.42 16.96 9.21
N ALA A 475 -1.50 17.72 9.04
CA ALA A 475 -1.78 18.89 9.85
C ALA A 475 -2.09 18.52 11.32
N PRO A 476 -1.88 19.44 12.30
CA PRO A 476 -2.10 19.15 13.72
C PRO A 476 -3.49 18.60 14.04
N TYR A 477 -4.53 19.02 13.31
CA TYR A 477 -5.90 18.51 13.49
C TYR A 477 -6.12 17.07 13.02
N TRP A 478 -5.14 16.45 12.35
CA TRP A 478 -5.11 15.04 12.00
C TRP A 478 -4.16 14.20 12.87
N LYS A 479 -3.37 14.82 13.77
CA LYS A 479 -2.45 14.07 14.65
C LYS A 479 -3.20 13.09 15.56
N PRO A 480 -2.54 12.03 16.07
CA PRO A 480 -1.12 11.67 15.90
C PRO A 480 -0.76 11.07 14.52
N GLY A 481 0.52 10.73 14.30
CA GLY A 481 1.05 10.26 13.01
C GLY A 481 0.40 8.97 12.49
N HIS A 482 -0.01 8.08 13.39
CA HIS A 482 -0.81 6.89 13.09
C HIS A 482 -1.49 6.37 14.37
N GLY A 483 -2.36 5.37 14.23
CA GLY A 483 -2.95 4.61 15.33
C GLY A 483 -2.21 3.30 15.61
N LEU A 484 -2.76 2.51 16.52
CA LEU A 484 -2.14 1.28 17.02
C LEU A 484 -1.91 0.23 15.92
N TYR A 485 -0.96 -0.68 16.16
CA TYR A 485 -0.77 -1.90 15.37
C TYR A 485 -0.19 -1.74 13.97
N ASN A 486 0.38 -0.59 13.66
CA ASN A 486 1.35 -0.53 12.58
C ASN A 486 2.61 -1.33 12.94
N MET A 487 3.23 -1.88 11.91
CA MET A 487 4.27 -2.89 12.08
C MET A 487 5.32 -2.81 10.98
N LEU A 488 6.58 -2.86 11.39
CA LEU A 488 7.72 -3.17 10.55
C LEU A 488 8.24 -4.57 10.86
N TRP A 489 8.34 -5.41 9.83
CA TRP A 489 8.84 -6.78 9.93
C TRP A 489 9.99 -7.02 8.95
N ASN A 490 11.12 -7.42 9.51
CA ASN A 490 12.29 -7.89 8.77
C ASN A 490 12.79 -6.94 7.67
N ALA A 491 12.76 -5.62 7.94
CA ALA A 491 13.27 -4.62 7.02
C ALA A 491 14.80 -4.55 7.04
N LYS A 492 15.38 -4.34 5.86
CA LYS A 492 16.83 -4.22 5.65
C LYS A 492 17.22 -2.82 5.24
N LEU A 493 18.14 -2.21 5.96
CA LEU A 493 18.77 -0.95 5.57
C LEU A 493 20.10 -1.19 4.86
N VAL A 494 20.30 -0.53 3.73
CA VAL A 494 21.54 -0.58 2.96
C VAL A 494 22.17 0.81 2.96
N MET A 495 23.36 0.91 3.55
CA MET A 495 24.13 2.15 3.62
C MET A 495 25.31 2.10 2.65
N PRO A 496 25.70 3.24 2.05
CA PRO A 496 26.81 3.31 1.11
C PRO A 496 28.16 3.06 1.80
N ALA A 497 29.19 2.79 0.99
CA ALA A 497 30.56 2.59 1.46
C ALA A 497 31.17 3.85 2.11
N SER A 498 30.61 5.03 1.86
CA SER A 498 30.98 6.28 2.54
C SER A 498 30.71 6.26 4.05
N VAL A 499 29.79 5.41 4.52
CA VAL A 499 29.60 5.15 5.95
C VAL A 499 30.60 4.07 6.39
N PRO A 500 31.53 4.36 7.32
CA PRO A 500 32.54 3.40 7.77
C PRO A 500 31.96 2.07 8.24
N ALA A 501 32.66 0.96 8.01
CA ALA A 501 32.16 -0.39 8.33
C ALA A 501 31.92 -0.62 9.83
N ASP A 502 32.67 0.07 10.68
CA ASP A 502 32.57 0.05 12.13
C ASP A 502 31.62 1.11 12.71
N ALA A 503 31.04 1.96 11.87
CA ALA A 503 30.09 2.98 12.29
C ALA A 503 28.82 2.35 12.90
N THR A 504 28.33 2.97 13.96
CA THR A 504 26.98 2.80 14.46
C THR A 504 26.13 3.95 13.98
N VAL A 505 25.00 3.66 13.33
CA VAL A 505 24.07 4.66 12.81
C VAL A 505 22.82 4.70 13.67
N ALA A 506 22.48 5.88 14.18
CA ALA A 506 21.22 6.11 14.87
C ALA A 506 20.08 6.21 13.85
N ILE A 507 19.14 5.28 13.92
CA ILE A 507 17.91 5.32 13.13
C ILE A 507 16.80 5.92 13.99
N THR A 508 16.22 7.02 13.52
CA THR A 508 15.26 7.79 14.31
C THR A 508 13.90 7.90 13.64
N SER A 509 12.87 8.21 14.42
CA SER A 509 11.58 8.72 13.95
C SER A 509 11.44 10.22 14.27
N GLY A 510 10.40 10.85 13.72
CA GLY A 510 9.85 12.07 14.31
C GLY A 510 8.92 11.76 15.47
N LEU A 511 8.02 12.70 15.78
CA LEU A 511 6.85 12.43 16.63
C LEU A 511 5.78 11.69 15.80
N GLU A 512 5.62 10.40 16.08
CA GLU A 512 4.76 9.49 15.32
C GLU A 512 3.44 9.18 16.06
N GLY A 513 2.89 7.99 15.85
CA GLY A 513 1.74 7.44 16.55
C GLY A 513 2.12 6.38 17.60
N PRO A 514 1.20 6.04 18.50
CA PRO A 514 1.46 5.05 19.53
C PRO A 514 1.39 3.62 18.99
N GLY A 515 2.01 2.68 19.71
CA GLY A 515 1.80 1.24 19.49
C GLY A 515 2.38 0.68 18.19
N GLU A 516 3.43 1.32 17.65
CA GLU A 516 4.26 0.77 16.58
C GLU A 516 4.98 -0.50 17.05
N ARG A 517 5.20 -1.44 16.13
CA ARG A 517 5.93 -2.69 16.39
C ARG A 517 7.05 -2.87 15.39
N ILE A 518 8.28 -2.99 15.88
CA ILE A 518 9.47 -3.12 15.07
C ILE A 518 10.13 -4.46 15.38
N VAL A 519 10.13 -5.38 14.41
CA VAL A 519 10.78 -6.68 14.57
C VAL A 519 11.75 -6.94 13.43
N GLY A 520 13.02 -7.14 13.78
CA GLY A 520 14.05 -7.54 12.82
C GLY A 520 14.50 -6.45 11.84
N LEU A 521 14.44 -5.18 12.26
CA LEU A 521 15.13 -4.10 11.53
C LEU A 521 16.64 -4.36 11.59
N HIS A 522 17.27 -4.56 10.44
CA HIS A 522 18.68 -4.90 10.33
C HIS A 522 19.36 -4.11 9.21
N ALA A 523 20.69 -4.07 9.20
CA ALA A 523 21.43 -3.27 8.23
C ALA A 523 22.80 -3.88 7.90
N ASN A 524 23.46 -3.34 6.88
CA ASN A 524 24.87 -3.63 6.58
C ASN A 524 25.86 -2.84 7.47
N ARG A 525 25.36 -2.14 8.50
CA ARG A 525 26.12 -1.46 9.56
C ARG A 525 25.47 -1.74 10.92
N LYS A 526 26.16 -1.41 12.01
CA LYS A 526 25.52 -1.41 13.33
C LYS A 526 24.48 -0.30 13.39
N ILE A 527 23.34 -0.58 13.99
CA ILE A 527 22.26 0.40 14.17
C ILE A 527 21.77 0.44 15.60
N THR A 528 21.33 1.63 16.01
CA THR A 528 20.45 1.83 17.16
C THR A 528 19.13 2.39 16.64
N VAL A 529 18.05 2.19 17.39
CA VAL A 529 16.71 2.67 17.00
C VAL A 529 16.16 3.53 18.13
N SER A 530 15.74 4.73 17.79
CA SER A 530 15.00 5.63 18.67
C SER A 530 13.69 6.02 17.99
N TYR A 531 12.57 5.58 18.55
CA TYR A 531 11.25 5.82 17.99
C TYR A 531 10.35 6.42 19.07
N ASP A 532 9.57 7.44 18.71
CA ASP A 532 8.76 8.23 19.64
C ASP A 532 7.29 8.34 19.18
N PRO A 533 6.31 7.86 19.98
CA PRO A 533 6.45 7.19 21.28
C PRO A 533 7.08 5.80 21.22
N ALA A 534 7.71 5.38 22.33
CA ALA A 534 8.43 4.10 22.41
C ALA A 534 7.61 2.91 21.84
N PRO A 535 8.17 2.14 20.88
CA PRO A 535 7.49 1.02 20.24
C PRO A 535 7.69 -0.27 21.03
N TYR A 536 6.93 -1.31 20.67
CA TYR A 536 7.42 -2.67 20.92
C TYR A 536 8.56 -2.97 19.93
N ILE A 537 9.73 -3.37 20.43
CA ILE A 537 10.89 -3.66 19.59
C ILE A 537 11.56 -4.98 19.93
N GLU A 538 11.88 -5.78 18.92
CA GLU A 538 12.60 -7.04 19.03
C GLU A 538 13.61 -7.20 17.87
N TRP A 539 14.79 -7.75 18.15
CA TRP A 539 15.80 -8.13 17.14
C TRP A 539 16.36 -6.97 16.30
N THR A 540 16.59 -5.81 16.91
CA THR A 540 17.39 -4.75 16.28
C THR A 540 18.76 -5.27 15.86
N GLY A 541 19.12 -5.08 14.59
CA GLY A 541 20.36 -5.55 14.00
C GLY A 541 20.35 -7.02 13.54
N GLN A 542 19.21 -7.72 13.64
CA GLN A 542 19.12 -9.15 13.31
C GLN A 542 17.90 -9.43 12.40
N ALA A 543 18.14 -10.12 11.28
CA ALA A 543 17.09 -10.55 10.37
C ALA A 543 16.21 -11.68 10.96
N VAL A 544 14.94 -11.75 10.54
CA VAL A 544 13.99 -12.78 10.96
C VAL A 544 14.02 -14.00 10.04
N ALA A 545 15.11 -14.78 10.06
CA ALA A 545 15.32 -15.87 9.10
C ALA A 545 14.27 -17.00 9.16
N ALA A 546 13.71 -17.29 10.34
CA ALA A 546 12.71 -18.36 10.54
C ALA A 546 11.35 -18.02 9.92
N VAL A 547 11.01 -16.72 9.93
CA VAL A 547 9.76 -16.17 9.39
C VAL A 547 10.14 -14.92 8.61
N PRO A 548 10.69 -15.08 7.39
CA PRO A 548 11.19 -13.95 6.64
C PRO A 548 10.11 -12.91 6.34
N SER A 549 8.87 -13.35 6.08
CA SER A 549 7.70 -12.48 5.90
C SER A 549 6.61 -12.88 6.89
N LEU A 550 6.08 -11.88 7.62
CA LEU A 550 4.92 -12.08 8.49
C LEU A 550 3.64 -12.30 7.67
N TYR A 551 3.46 -11.56 6.58
CA TYR A 551 2.34 -11.72 5.66
C TYR A 551 2.27 -13.15 5.11
N ASP A 552 3.37 -13.64 4.52
CA ASP A 552 3.41 -14.98 3.93
C ASP A 552 3.25 -16.07 5.00
N TYR A 553 3.77 -15.85 6.21
CA TYR A 553 3.57 -16.76 7.35
C TYR A 553 2.10 -16.84 7.79
N GLN A 554 1.42 -15.71 7.94
CA GLN A 554 -0.01 -15.66 8.27
C GLN A 554 -0.85 -16.27 7.13
N LEU A 555 -0.53 -15.94 5.88
CA LEU A 555 -1.22 -16.47 4.71
C LEU A 555 -1.09 -17.99 4.60
N ALA A 556 0.10 -18.54 4.82
CA ALA A 556 0.33 -19.98 4.83
C ALA A 556 -0.46 -20.68 5.94
N ARG A 557 -0.64 -20.04 7.11
CA ARG A 557 -1.48 -20.56 8.20
C ARG A 557 -2.96 -20.51 7.84
N ARG A 558 -3.42 -19.46 7.18
CA ARG A 558 -4.83 -19.30 6.75
C ARG A 558 -5.24 -20.27 5.63
N ARG A 559 -4.28 -20.77 4.85
CA ARG A 559 -4.50 -21.76 3.78
C ARG A 559 -4.58 -23.21 4.28
N ARG A 560 -4.12 -23.49 5.51
CA ARG A 560 -4.25 -24.79 6.16
C ARG A 560 -5.63 -24.91 6.78
#